data_AF-A0A024JWG6-F1
#
_entry.id   AF-A0A024JWG6-F1
#
_cell.length_a   1.000
_cell.length_b   1.000
_cell.length_c   1.000
_cell.angle_alpha   90.00
_cell.angle_beta   90.00
_cell.angle_gamma   90.00
#
_symmetry.space_group_name_H-M   'P 1'
#
loop_
_entity.id
_entity.type
_entity.pdbx_description
1 polymer ?
#
loop_
_entity_poly.entity_id
_entity_poly.type
_entity_poly.pdbx_seq_one_letter_code
_entity_poly.pdbx_strand_id
1 'polypeptide(L)'
;MQVIPVLPDTSVAQAAIRLAESTESPSVFNHSVRSYLFGELVAAHEGMHPGADYDRDALFLGCVLHDLGAGSAAPGKQRFEVEGADLAAALLTEHGCGRTLVDDVWEAIALHTSMGIADRRGALCHLVASGVGVDFGRNAEFIDEDIAAAIHSRHPRLSMARTLMDAIVAQTQRSPEAAPPYTFPYQVLRERQADGVTMLELAAAHGRWGD
;
A
#
# COMPACT_ATOMS: atom_id res chain seq x y z
N MET A 1 12.62 3.53 22.51
CA MET A 1 11.42 2.67 22.55
C MET A 1 10.48 3.22 21.53
N GLN A 2 10.25 2.49 20.45
CA GLN A 2 9.27 2.87 19.43
C GLN A 2 7.87 2.91 20.05
N VAL A 3 6.98 3.69 19.45
CA VAL A 3 5.57 3.81 19.85
C VAL A 3 4.73 3.49 18.64
N ILE A 4 3.63 2.76 18.83
CA ILE A 4 2.71 2.41 17.74
C ILE A 4 1.97 3.69 17.33
N PRO A 5 2.04 4.11 16.06
CA PRO A 5 1.32 5.27 15.56
C PRO A 5 -0.20 5.11 15.71
N VAL A 6 -0.89 6.24 15.82
CA VAL A 6 -2.36 6.28 15.86
C VAL A 6 -2.87 6.55 14.45
N LEU A 7 -3.97 5.88 14.09
CA LEU A 7 -4.64 6.13 12.81
C LEU A 7 -5.35 7.50 12.86
N PRO A 8 -5.28 8.32 11.80
CA PRO A 8 -6.06 9.55 11.70
C PRO A 8 -7.56 9.27 11.80
N ASP A 9 -8.28 10.16 12.51
CA ASP A 9 -9.73 10.06 12.75
C ASP A 9 -10.51 11.18 12.04
N THR A 10 -10.01 11.62 10.88
CA THR A 10 -10.70 12.64 10.07
C THR A 10 -11.85 12.02 9.28
N SER A 11 -12.82 12.84 8.86
CA SER A 11 -13.97 12.36 8.09
C SER A 11 -13.57 11.65 6.79
N VAL A 12 -12.53 12.15 6.12
CA VAL A 12 -11.97 11.56 4.90
C VAL A 12 -11.19 10.28 5.20
N ALA A 13 -10.45 10.20 6.30
CA ALA A 13 -9.78 8.97 6.74
C ALA A 13 -10.79 7.85 7.01
N GLN A 14 -11.89 8.16 7.68
CA GLN A 14 -12.98 7.21 7.93
C GLN A 14 -13.68 6.78 6.63
N ALA A 15 -13.80 7.66 5.64
CA ALA A 15 -14.34 7.31 4.32
C ALA A 15 -13.39 6.40 3.53
N ALA A 16 -12.09 6.69 3.58
CA ALA A 16 -11.05 5.87 2.98
C ALA A 16 -11.05 4.45 3.53
N ILE A 17 -11.12 4.29 4.86
CA ILE A 17 -11.25 2.98 5.53
C ILE A 17 -12.48 2.23 5.00
N ARG A 18 -13.66 2.87 5.01
CA ARG A 18 -14.90 2.22 4.56
C ARG A 18 -14.82 1.78 3.10
N LEU A 19 -14.22 2.58 2.23
CA LEU A 19 -14.05 2.21 0.84
C LEU A 19 -13.15 0.97 0.73
N ALA A 20 -11.94 1.03 1.32
CA ALA A 20 -10.99 -0.08 1.28
C ALA A 20 -11.58 -1.37 1.85
N GLU A 21 -12.20 -1.34 3.04
CA GLU A 21 -12.86 -2.50 3.65
C GLU A 21 -13.99 -3.08 2.79
N SER A 22 -14.71 -2.25 2.04
CA SER A 22 -15.80 -2.71 1.17
C SER A 22 -15.33 -3.35 -0.13
N THR A 23 -14.09 -3.07 -0.55
CA THR A 23 -13.56 -3.48 -1.85
C THR A 23 -12.46 -4.52 -1.79
N GLU A 24 -11.68 -4.52 -0.72
CA GLU A 24 -10.51 -5.37 -0.51
C GLU A 24 -10.86 -6.58 0.36
N SER A 25 -10.02 -7.60 0.32
CA SER A 25 -10.11 -8.67 1.34
C SER A 25 -9.64 -8.14 2.70
N PRO A 26 -10.04 -8.76 3.83
CA PRO A 26 -9.52 -8.39 5.15
C PRO A 26 -7.98 -8.44 5.25
N SER A 27 -7.35 -9.34 4.50
CA SER A 27 -5.89 -9.50 4.44
C SER A 27 -5.21 -8.28 3.78
N VAL A 28 -5.76 -7.84 2.63
CA VAL A 28 -5.26 -6.67 1.88
C VAL A 28 -5.55 -5.37 2.62
N PHE A 29 -6.75 -5.21 3.19
CA PHE A 29 -7.04 -4.03 4.01
C PHE A 29 -6.09 -3.92 5.23
N ASN A 30 -5.84 -5.05 5.91
CA ASN A 30 -4.87 -5.06 7.01
C ASN A 30 -3.45 -4.71 6.54
N HIS A 31 -3.04 -5.11 5.33
CA HIS A 31 -1.78 -4.69 4.71
C HIS A 31 -1.72 -3.18 4.52
N SER A 32 -2.77 -2.57 3.98
CA SER A 32 -2.86 -1.13 3.75
C SER A 32 -2.71 -0.35 5.08
N VAL A 33 -3.35 -0.82 6.15
CA VAL A 33 -3.20 -0.21 7.49
C VAL A 33 -1.81 -0.43 8.08
N ARG A 34 -1.24 -1.64 7.99
CA ARG A 34 0.13 -1.91 8.46
C ARG A 34 1.16 -1.08 7.70
N SER A 35 0.98 -0.88 6.40
CA SER A 35 1.85 -0.06 5.56
C SER A 35 1.91 1.38 6.06
N TYR A 36 0.79 1.97 6.49
CA TYR A 36 0.79 3.29 7.15
C TYR A 36 1.59 3.26 8.47
N LEU A 37 1.32 2.28 9.34
CA LEU A 37 1.98 2.18 10.64
C LEU A 37 3.50 2.02 10.49
N PHE A 38 3.94 1.20 9.54
CA PHE A 38 5.35 1.05 9.22
C PHE A 38 5.93 2.30 8.55
N GLY A 39 5.17 2.99 7.68
CA GLY A 39 5.59 4.26 7.08
C GLY A 39 5.89 5.34 8.13
N GLU A 40 5.06 5.49 9.16
CA GLU A 40 5.35 6.39 10.29
C GLU A 40 6.59 5.96 11.08
N LEU A 41 6.85 4.66 11.22
CA LEU A 41 8.05 4.15 11.89
C LEU A 41 9.32 4.38 11.04
N VAL A 42 9.23 4.25 9.71
CA VAL A 42 10.29 4.63 8.76
C VAL A 42 10.59 6.12 8.91
N ALA A 43 9.56 6.98 8.86
CA ALA A 43 9.73 8.42 9.02
C ALA A 43 10.47 8.77 10.32
N ALA A 44 10.07 8.16 11.44
CA ALA A 44 10.73 8.37 12.73
C ALA A 44 12.18 7.85 12.74
N HIS A 45 12.45 6.71 12.09
CA HIS A 45 13.81 6.15 11.97
C HIS A 45 14.74 7.06 11.15
N GLU A 46 14.21 7.69 10.11
CA GLU A 46 14.95 8.62 9.24
C GLU A 46 15.00 10.05 9.77
N GLY A 47 14.36 10.34 10.90
CA GLY A 47 14.33 11.66 11.53
C GLY A 47 13.39 12.66 10.85
N MET A 48 12.42 12.17 10.06
CA MET A 48 11.35 12.98 9.47
C MET A 48 10.24 13.24 10.50
N HIS A 49 9.69 14.45 10.48
CA HIS A 49 8.64 14.87 11.39
C HIS A 49 7.33 15.17 10.65
N PRO A 50 6.20 14.60 11.11
CA PRO A 50 4.89 14.90 10.54
C PRO A 50 4.53 16.38 10.74
N GLY A 51 3.99 17.00 9.69
CA GLY A 51 3.67 18.43 9.62
C GLY A 51 4.84 19.33 9.24
N ALA A 52 6.08 18.82 9.23
CA ALA A 52 7.26 19.54 8.75
C ALA A 52 7.78 18.95 7.43
N ASP A 53 8.00 17.62 7.41
CA ASP A 53 8.61 16.92 6.27
C ASP A 53 7.56 16.21 5.41
N TYR A 54 6.44 15.78 6.01
CA TYR A 54 5.32 15.14 5.32
C TYR A 54 3.99 15.40 6.03
N ASP A 55 2.89 15.31 5.29
CA ASP A 55 1.53 15.34 5.84
C ASP A 55 1.12 13.94 6.27
N ARG A 56 0.77 13.77 7.55
CA ARG A 56 0.39 12.48 8.14
C ARG A 56 -0.94 11.96 7.57
N ASP A 57 -1.91 12.83 7.33
CA ASP A 57 -3.19 12.44 6.76
C ASP A 57 -2.99 12.01 5.30
N ALA A 58 -2.13 12.70 4.55
CA ALA A 58 -1.76 12.29 3.20
C ALA A 58 -1.07 10.92 3.19
N LEU A 59 -0.15 10.66 4.12
CA LEU A 59 0.51 9.34 4.25
C LEU A 59 -0.51 8.24 4.55
N PHE A 60 -1.43 8.50 5.48
CA PHE A 60 -2.50 7.56 5.80
C PHE A 60 -3.38 7.27 4.58
N LEU A 61 -3.84 8.31 3.88
CA LEU A 61 -4.69 8.16 2.70
C LEU A 61 -3.96 7.43 1.57
N GLY A 62 -2.69 7.76 1.33
CA GLY A 62 -1.83 7.07 0.37
C GLY A 62 -1.71 5.58 0.68
N CYS A 63 -1.39 5.21 1.92
CA CYS A 63 -1.26 3.81 2.31
C CYS A 63 -2.59 3.05 2.34
N VAL A 64 -3.67 3.64 2.88
CA VAL A 64 -4.95 2.92 3.02
C VAL A 64 -5.65 2.70 1.67
N LEU A 65 -5.34 3.54 0.66
CA LEU A 65 -6.00 3.48 -0.64
C LEU A 65 -5.11 2.88 -1.75
N HIS A 66 -3.85 2.52 -1.48
CA HIS A 66 -2.91 2.16 -2.55
C HIS A 66 -3.30 0.89 -3.33
N ASP A 67 -4.00 -0.04 -2.68
CA ASP A 67 -4.39 -1.33 -3.23
C ASP A 67 -5.85 -1.39 -3.69
N LEU A 68 -6.58 -0.27 -3.69
CA LEU A 68 -7.96 -0.22 -4.20
C LEU A 68 -8.08 -0.75 -5.64
N GLY A 69 -7.01 -0.58 -6.42
CA GLY A 69 -6.90 -1.11 -7.77
C GLY A 69 -6.95 -2.63 -7.85
N ALA A 70 -6.54 -3.35 -6.80
CA ALA A 70 -6.67 -4.81 -6.70
C ALA A 70 -8.04 -5.24 -6.16
N GLY A 71 -8.84 -4.29 -5.66
CA GLY A 71 -10.17 -4.51 -5.11
C GLY A 71 -11.28 -4.71 -6.15
N SER A 72 -12.50 -4.89 -5.63
CA SER A 72 -13.71 -5.12 -6.44
C SER A 72 -14.24 -3.85 -7.14
N ALA A 73 -13.88 -2.65 -6.68
CA ALA A 73 -14.28 -1.38 -7.31
C ALA A 73 -13.50 -1.05 -8.58
N ALA A 74 -12.29 -1.60 -8.73
CA ALA A 74 -11.45 -1.35 -9.89
C ALA A 74 -12.03 -2.00 -11.16
N PRO A 75 -12.14 -1.29 -12.29
CA PRO A 75 -12.76 -1.86 -13.49
C PRO A 75 -11.85 -2.85 -14.24
N GLY A 76 -10.54 -2.85 -14.01
CA GLY A 76 -9.61 -3.73 -14.72
C GLY A 76 -9.35 -3.32 -16.16
N LYS A 77 -9.32 -2.02 -16.45
CA LYS A 77 -9.06 -1.40 -17.76
C LYS A 77 -7.68 -0.75 -17.85
N GLN A 78 -6.99 -0.60 -16.73
CA GLN A 78 -5.62 -0.11 -16.61
C GLN A 78 -4.89 -0.90 -15.50
N ARG A 79 -3.57 -0.72 -15.40
CA ARG A 79 -2.79 -1.30 -14.30
C ARG A 79 -3.37 -0.89 -12.94
N PHE A 80 -3.39 -1.82 -11.98
CA PHE A 80 -4.06 -1.61 -10.70
C PHE A 80 -3.54 -0.38 -9.94
N GLU A 81 -2.26 -0.04 -10.07
CA GLU A 81 -1.69 1.13 -9.40
C GLU A 81 -2.37 2.44 -9.85
N VAL A 82 -2.69 2.54 -11.14
CA VAL A 82 -3.37 3.72 -11.72
C VAL A 82 -4.84 3.73 -11.34
N GLU A 83 -5.51 2.57 -11.41
CA GLU A 83 -6.93 2.51 -11.02
C GLU A 83 -7.14 2.79 -9.53
N GLY A 84 -6.25 2.31 -8.67
CA GLY A 84 -6.26 2.63 -7.24
C GLY A 84 -6.06 4.14 -6.99
N ALA A 85 -5.11 4.75 -7.69
CA ALA A 85 -4.87 6.19 -7.62
C ALA A 85 -6.09 7.00 -8.09
N ASP A 86 -6.73 6.60 -9.20
CA ASP A 86 -7.94 7.26 -9.73
C ASP A 86 -9.13 7.14 -8.76
N LEU A 87 -9.33 5.96 -8.15
CA LEU A 87 -10.36 5.74 -7.14
C LEU A 87 -10.12 6.61 -5.90
N ALA A 88 -8.87 6.70 -5.44
CA ALA A 88 -8.49 7.55 -4.32
C ALA A 88 -8.75 9.02 -4.64
N ALA A 89 -8.31 9.50 -5.82
CA ALA A 89 -8.52 10.88 -6.23
C ALA A 89 -10.02 11.25 -6.33
N ALA A 90 -10.86 10.33 -6.81
CA ALA A 90 -12.30 10.52 -6.85
C ALA A 90 -12.89 10.68 -5.43
N LEU A 91 -12.54 9.78 -4.50
CA LEU A 91 -12.98 9.85 -3.11
C LEU A 91 -12.55 11.16 -2.44
N LEU A 92 -11.28 11.53 -2.58
CA LEU A 92 -10.74 12.77 -1.98
C LEU A 92 -11.43 14.01 -2.55
N THR A 93 -11.65 14.04 -3.87
CA THR A 93 -12.35 15.14 -4.53
C THR A 93 -13.80 15.26 -4.07
N GLU A 94 -14.53 14.13 -3.93
CA GLU A 94 -15.90 14.10 -3.42
C GLU A 94 -15.98 14.61 -1.97
N HIS A 95 -14.95 14.33 -1.17
CA HIS A 95 -14.82 14.83 0.21
C HIS A 95 -14.31 16.28 0.31
N GLY A 96 -14.13 16.98 -0.83
CA GLY A 96 -13.74 18.39 -0.85
C GLY A 96 -12.27 18.64 -0.51
N CYS A 97 -11.41 17.62 -0.61
CA CYS A 97 -9.98 17.80 -0.43
C CYS A 97 -9.39 18.73 -1.50
N GLY A 98 -8.38 19.51 -1.10
CA GLY A 98 -7.69 20.41 -2.03
C GLY A 98 -6.92 19.63 -3.10
N ARG A 99 -6.80 20.22 -4.30
CA ARG A 99 -6.14 19.59 -5.45
C ARG A 99 -4.71 19.11 -5.17
N THR A 100 -3.93 19.86 -4.39
CA THR A 100 -2.56 19.46 -4.03
C THR A 100 -2.55 18.12 -3.29
N LEU A 101 -3.42 17.95 -2.28
CA LEU A 101 -3.54 16.67 -1.56
C LEU A 101 -3.98 15.54 -2.48
N VAL A 102 -4.93 15.81 -3.38
CA VAL A 102 -5.41 14.83 -4.37
C VAL A 102 -4.27 14.38 -5.29
N ASP A 103 -3.53 15.33 -5.86
CA ASP A 103 -2.42 15.07 -6.79
C ASP A 103 -1.27 14.33 -6.06
N ASP A 104 -0.95 14.71 -4.82
CA ASP A 104 0.11 14.09 -4.00
C ASP A 104 -0.23 12.64 -3.62
N VAL A 105 -1.47 12.38 -3.18
CA VAL A 105 -1.93 11.01 -2.86
C VAL A 105 -2.01 10.15 -4.11
N TRP A 106 -2.51 10.70 -5.23
CA TRP A 106 -2.55 9.98 -6.51
C TRP A 106 -1.13 9.58 -6.94
N GLU A 107 -0.16 10.49 -6.86
CA GLU A 107 1.23 10.21 -7.23
C GLU A 107 1.87 9.13 -6.34
N ALA A 108 1.67 9.23 -5.02
CA ALA A 108 2.20 8.24 -4.08
C ALA A 108 1.64 6.84 -4.35
N ILE A 109 0.34 6.73 -4.64
CA ILE A 109 -0.30 5.46 -4.99
C ILE A 109 0.20 4.97 -6.36
N ALA A 110 0.23 5.81 -7.39
CA ALA A 110 0.65 5.37 -8.72
C ALA A 110 2.10 4.84 -8.75
N LEU A 111 2.95 5.31 -7.83
CA LEU A 111 4.37 4.98 -7.75
C LEU A 111 4.73 3.93 -6.69
N HIS A 112 3.79 3.43 -5.89
CA HIS A 112 4.11 2.58 -4.73
C HIS A 112 4.83 1.26 -5.10
N THR A 113 4.63 0.71 -6.31
CA THR A 113 5.35 -0.48 -6.81
C THR A 113 6.66 -0.15 -7.52
N SER A 114 7.02 1.14 -7.64
CA SER A 114 8.14 1.65 -8.44
C SER A 114 9.27 2.22 -7.57
N MET A 115 9.83 1.38 -6.69
CA MET A 115 10.99 1.72 -5.84
C MET A 115 12.14 2.33 -6.66
N GLY A 116 12.87 3.27 -6.08
CA GLY A 116 13.89 4.07 -6.78
C GLY A 116 13.31 5.26 -7.56
N ILE A 117 12.09 5.17 -8.09
CA ILE A 117 11.36 6.33 -8.63
C ILE A 117 10.61 7.03 -7.49
N ALA A 118 9.87 6.27 -6.67
CA ALA A 118 9.14 6.81 -5.51
C ALA A 118 10.06 7.62 -4.58
N ASP A 119 11.30 7.14 -4.36
CA ASP A 119 12.33 7.80 -3.54
C ASP A 119 12.75 9.19 -4.06
N ARG A 120 12.43 9.50 -5.32
CA ARG A 120 12.76 10.79 -5.97
C ARG A 120 11.56 11.73 -6.08
N ARG A 121 10.40 11.34 -5.54
CA ARG A 121 9.12 12.06 -5.65
C ARG A 121 8.60 12.55 -4.29
N GLY A 122 9.52 12.96 -3.42
CA GLY A 122 9.22 13.57 -2.13
C GLY A 122 8.93 12.56 -1.02
N ALA A 123 8.82 13.08 0.20
CA ALA A 123 8.69 12.26 1.42
C ALA A 123 7.44 11.38 1.38
N LEU A 124 6.30 11.88 0.87
CA LEU A 124 5.08 11.09 0.82
C LEU A 124 5.23 9.82 -0.04
N CYS A 125 5.71 9.94 -1.28
CA CYS A 125 5.91 8.80 -2.17
C CYS A 125 6.91 7.79 -1.58
N HIS A 126 8.00 8.30 -1.00
CA HIS A 126 8.99 7.47 -0.34
C HIS A 126 8.38 6.70 0.84
N LEU A 127 7.66 7.38 1.75
CA LEU A 127 7.12 6.77 2.96
C LEU A 127 6.01 5.76 2.67
N VAL A 128 5.15 6.01 1.67
CA VAL A 128 4.15 5.02 1.22
C VAL A 128 4.85 3.75 0.71
N ALA A 129 5.81 3.90 -0.20
CA ALA A 129 6.51 2.77 -0.80
C ALA A 129 7.38 2.00 0.23
N SER A 130 8.05 2.73 1.13
CA SER A 130 8.83 2.16 2.24
C SER A 130 7.93 1.42 3.25
N GLY A 131 6.78 1.98 3.62
CA GLY A 131 5.81 1.34 4.50
C GLY A 131 5.29 0.01 3.93
N VAL A 132 4.92 0.01 2.65
CA VAL A 132 4.56 -1.22 1.90
C VAL A 132 5.72 -2.22 1.92
N GLY A 133 6.93 -1.76 1.59
CA GLY A 133 8.13 -2.59 1.59
C GLY A 133 8.42 -3.23 2.94
N VAL A 134 8.32 -2.46 4.03
CA VAL A 134 8.50 -2.95 5.40
C VAL A 134 7.43 -3.98 5.73
N ASP A 135 6.17 -3.84 5.33
CA ASP A 135 5.16 -4.89 5.58
C ASP A 135 5.41 -6.19 4.80
N PHE A 136 6.15 -6.13 3.69
CA PHE A 136 6.72 -7.29 2.99
C PHE A 136 8.02 -7.82 3.61
N GLY A 137 8.50 -7.21 4.71
CA GLY A 137 9.71 -7.58 5.43
C GLY A 137 11.01 -6.97 4.88
N ARG A 138 10.92 -5.98 3.98
CA ARG A 138 12.10 -5.31 3.38
C ARG A 138 12.58 -4.18 4.28
N ASN A 139 13.90 -4.08 4.50
CA ASN A 139 14.54 -3.03 5.30
C ASN A 139 13.90 -2.86 6.69
N ALA A 140 13.41 -3.96 7.25
CA ALA A 140 12.60 -3.93 8.45
C ALA A 140 13.44 -3.97 9.73
N GLU A 141 14.77 -4.11 9.66
CA GLU A 141 15.69 -4.46 10.75
C GLU A 141 15.58 -3.50 11.96
N PHE A 142 15.21 -2.23 11.71
CA PHE A 142 15.11 -1.19 12.73
C PHE A 142 13.80 -1.24 13.55
N ILE A 143 12.83 -2.09 13.18
CA ILE A 143 11.56 -2.22 13.92
C ILE A 143 11.76 -3.07 15.17
N ASP A 144 11.30 -2.59 16.32
CA ASP A 144 11.33 -3.31 17.60
C ASP A 144 10.36 -4.51 17.56
N GLU A 145 10.74 -5.69 18.06
CA GLU A 145 9.89 -6.89 17.95
C GLU A 145 8.56 -6.80 18.71
N ASP A 146 8.55 -6.14 19.86
CA ASP A 146 7.30 -5.93 20.61
C ASP A 146 6.33 -5.03 19.82
N ILE A 147 6.86 -4.10 19.03
CA ILE A 147 6.06 -3.21 18.17
C ILE A 147 5.53 -3.98 16.96
N ALA A 148 6.39 -4.74 16.28
CA ALA A 148 5.96 -5.59 15.17
C ALA A 148 4.89 -6.60 15.62
N ALA A 149 5.08 -7.27 16.77
CA ALA A 149 4.11 -8.20 17.32
C ALA A 149 2.78 -7.52 17.65
N ALA A 150 2.79 -6.32 18.23
CA ALA A 150 1.58 -5.58 18.56
C ALA A 150 0.83 -5.09 17.30
N ILE A 151 1.54 -4.64 16.27
CA ILE A 151 0.94 -4.25 14.98
C ILE A 151 0.29 -5.48 14.31
N HIS A 152 1.00 -6.59 14.18
CA HIS A 152 0.46 -7.81 13.58
C HIS A 152 -0.67 -8.45 14.41
N SER A 153 -0.69 -8.28 15.73
CA SER A 153 -1.80 -8.72 16.57
C SER A 153 -3.08 -7.90 16.34
N ARG A 154 -2.97 -6.61 16.03
CA ARG A 154 -4.13 -5.72 15.76
C ARG A 154 -4.60 -5.82 14.32
N HIS A 155 -3.67 -6.01 13.39
CA HIS A 155 -3.92 -6.13 11.96
C HIS A 155 -3.28 -7.42 11.42
N PRO A 156 -3.90 -8.60 11.62
CA PRO A 156 -3.34 -9.89 11.22
C PRO A 156 -2.98 -9.96 9.72
N ARG A 157 -1.88 -10.66 9.41
CA ARG A 157 -1.37 -10.80 8.04
C ARG A 157 -2.29 -11.62 7.14
N LEU A 158 -2.78 -12.77 7.63
CA LEU A 158 -3.75 -13.60 6.91
C LEU A 158 -3.26 -14.00 5.51
N SER A 159 -2.04 -14.57 5.41
CA SER A 159 -1.42 -14.95 4.14
C SER A 159 -1.40 -13.78 3.15
N MET A 160 -0.92 -12.64 3.64
CA MET A 160 -1.01 -11.35 2.97
C MET A 160 -0.41 -11.37 1.58
N ALA A 161 0.81 -11.90 1.45
CA ALA A 161 1.52 -11.86 0.17
C ALA A 161 0.75 -12.65 -0.89
N ARG A 162 0.29 -13.86 -0.55
CA ARG A 162 -0.52 -14.66 -1.47
C ARG A 162 -1.84 -13.98 -1.82
N THR A 163 -2.55 -13.47 -0.81
CA THR A 163 -3.88 -12.87 -1.00
C THR A 163 -3.81 -11.63 -1.89
N LEU A 164 -2.81 -10.76 -1.70
CA LEU A 164 -2.62 -9.59 -2.56
C LEU A 164 -2.23 -10.00 -3.99
N MET A 165 -1.28 -10.92 -4.15
CA MET A 165 -0.86 -11.35 -5.49
C MET A 165 -2.00 -12.02 -6.25
N ASP A 166 -2.85 -12.80 -5.58
CA ASP A 166 -4.05 -13.39 -6.20
C ASP A 166 -5.06 -12.32 -6.63
N ALA A 167 -5.27 -11.28 -5.82
CA ALA A 167 -6.13 -10.15 -6.17
C ALA A 167 -5.62 -9.37 -7.39
N ILE A 168 -4.30 -9.09 -7.43
CA ILE A 168 -3.66 -8.45 -8.59
C ILE A 168 -3.82 -9.34 -9.83
N VAL A 169 -3.50 -10.64 -9.76
CA VAL A 169 -3.68 -11.56 -10.89
C VAL A 169 -5.12 -11.57 -11.38
N ALA A 170 -6.11 -11.63 -10.48
CA ALA A 170 -7.52 -11.60 -10.86
C ALA A 170 -7.90 -10.28 -11.55
N GLN A 171 -7.33 -9.14 -11.14
CA GLN A 171 -7.53 -7.86 -11.81
C GLN A 171 -6.89 -7.83 -13.20
N THR A 172 -5.66 -8.34 -13.35
CA THR A 172 -4.97 -8.39 -14.65
C THR A 172 -5.72 -9.20 -15.71
N GLN A 173 -6.55 -10.16 -15.29
CA GLN A 173 -7.33 -11.00 -16.20
C GLN A 173 -8.56 -10.29 -16.79
N ARG A 174 -8.91 -9.09 -16.30
CA ARG A 174 -10.08 -8.32 -16.75
C ARG A 174 -9.86 -7.67 -18.12
N SER A 175 -8.62 -7.27 -18.45
CA SER A 175 -8.24 -6.78 -19.77
C SER A 175 -6.73 -6.87 -20.02
N PRO A 176 -6.26 -6.91 -21.28
CA PRO A 176 -4.84 -6.80 -21.60
C PRO A 176 -4.18 -5.51 -21.06
N GLU A 177 -4.93 -4.41 -21.01
CA GLU A 177 -4.48 -3.12 -20.51
C GLU A 177 -4.25 -3.09 -18.98
N ALA A 178 -4.82 -4.07 -18.26
CA ALA A 178 -4.60 -4.23 -16.82
C ALA A 178 -3.20 -4.79 -16.47
N ALA A 179 -2.52 -5.42 -17.42
CA ALA A 179 -1.14 -5.87 -17.28
C ALA A 179 -0.28 -5.55 -18.51
N PRO A 180 0.02 -4.26 -18.77
CA PRO A 180 0.89 -3.90 -19.87
C PRO A 180 2.29 -4.54 -19.71
N PRO A 181 2.94 -4.98 -20.81
CA PRO A 181 4.27 -5.57 -20.72
C PRO A 181 5.27 -4.69 -19.96
N TYR A 182 6.17 -5.33 -19.20
CA TYR A 182 7.22 -4.68 -18.39
C TYR A 182 6.71 -3.85 -17.19
N THR A 183 5.48 -4.08 -16.75
CA THR A 183 4.94 -3.52 -15.50
C THR A 183 4.97 -4.54 -14.36
N PHE A 184 4.80 -4.07 -13.12
CA PHE A 184 4.68 -4.94 -11.94
C PHE A 184 3.52 -5.96 -12.06
N PRO A 185 2.26 -5.58 -12.36
CA PRO A 185 1.17 -6.55 -12.52
C PRO A 185 1.44 -7.57 -13.62
N TYR A 186 2.10 -7.18 -14.71
CA TYR A 186 2.52 -8.12 -15.75
C TYR A 186 3.55 -9.13 -15.23
N GLN A 187 4.52 -8.69 -14.42
CA GLN A 187 5.50 -9.58 -13.81
C GLN A 187 4.83 -10.57 -12.86
N VAL A 188 3.91 -10.10 -12.01
CA VAL A 188 3.13 -10.94 -11.10
C VAL A 188 2.32 -12.00 -11.86
N LEU A 189 1.61 -11.60 -12.92
CA LEU A 189 0.86 -12.52 -13.77
C LEU A 189 1.78 -13.58 -14.41
N ARG A 190 2.92 -13.15 -14.94
CA ARG A 190 3.90 -14.05 -15.58
C ARG A 190 4.45 -15.08 -14.61
N GLU A 191 4.88 -14.67 -13.41
CA GLU A 191 5.38 -15.58 -12.36
C GLU A 191 4.28 -16.55 -11.92
N ARG A 192 3.06 -16.06 -11.69
CA ARG A 192 1.94 -16.94 -11.31
C ARG A 192 1.65 -18.00 -12.37
N GLN A 193 1.71 -17.65 -13.66
CA GLN A 193 1.48 -18.59 -14.76
C GLN A 193 2.63 -19.59 -14.95
N ALA A 194 3.87 -19.15 -14.75
CA ALA A 194 5.04 -19.99 -14.94
C ALA A 194 5.27 -20.96 -13.77
N ASP A 195 5.18 -20.43 -12.55
CA ASP A 195 5.70 -21.10 -11.34
C ASP A 195 4.60 -21.41 -10.31
N GLY A 196 3.40 -20.84 -10.47
CA GLY A 196 2.30 -20.97 -9.51
C GLY A 196 2.52 -20.19 -8.21
N VAL A 197 3.67 -19.52 -8.05
CA VAL A 197 4.05 -18.68 -6.90
C VAL A 197 4.88 -17.49 -7.42
N THR A 198 4.68 -16.32 -6.82
CA THR A 198 5.44 -15.11 -7.15
C THR A 198 6.73 -15.03 -6.33
N MET A 199 7.71 -14.29 -6.85
CA MET A 199 8.94 -13.97 -6.10
C MET A 199 8.63 -13.20 -4.82
N LEU A 200 7.57 -12.38 -4.82
CA LEU A 200 7.17 -11.61 -3.65
C LEU A 200 6.56 -12.48 -2.55
N GLU A 201 5.74 -13.48 -2.91
CA GLU A 201 5.25 -14.50 -1.96
C GLU A 201 6.41 -15.28 -1.33
N LEU A 202 7.37 -15.73 -2.14
CA LEU A 202 8.54 -16.44 -1.65
C LEU A 202 9.38 -15.56 -0.72
N ALA A 203 9.60 -14.29 -1.08
CA ALA A 203 10.33 -13.35 -0.25
C ALA A 203 9.64 -13.08 1.09
N ALA A 204 8.31 -12.90 1.09
CA ALA A 204 7.53 -12.70 2.31
C ALA A 204 7.58 -13.94 3.23
N ALA A 205 7.41 -15.14 2.67
CA ALA A 205 7.43 -16.39 3.43
C ALA A 205 8.77 -16.67 4.12
N HIS A 206 9.89 -16.25 3.53
CA HIS A 206 11.23 -16.35 4.12
C HIS A 206 11.68 -15.04 4.81
N GLY A 207 10.84 -14.01 4.78
CA GLY A 207 11.12 -12.70 5.32
C GLY A 207 10.92 -12.63 6.84
N ARG A 208 11.27 -11.49 7.43
CA ARG A 208 11.23 -11.28 8.89
C ARG A 208 9.87 -11.58 9.51
N TRP A 209 8.78 -11.30 8.79
CA TRP A 209 7.42 -11.45 9.30
C TRP A 209 6.76 -12.80 9.01
N GLY A 210 7.29 -13.55 8.04
CA GLY A 210 6.56 -14.67 7.43
C GLY A 210 5.29 -14.21 6.70
N ASP A 211 4.36 -15.15 6.49
CA ASP A 211 3.06 -14.89 5.86
C ASP A 211 1.88 -15.29 6.76
#